data_AF-A0A429Q7Z0-F1
#
_entry.id   AF-A0A429Q7Z0-F1
#
_cell.length_a   1.000
_cell.length_b   1.000
_cell.length_c   1.000
_cell.angle_alpha   90.00
_cell.angle_beta   90.00
_cell.angle_gamma   90.00
#
_symmetry.space_group_name_H-M   'P 1'
#
loop_
_entity.id
_entity.type
_entity.pdbx_description
1 polymer ?
#
loop_
_entity_poly.entity_id
_entity_poly.type
_entity_poly.pdbx_seq_one_letter_code
_entity_poly.pdbx_strand_id
1 'polypeptide(L)'
;MTTTTTASSKDAYEAFSEHRHYHYRGCAPDPDRPQYAAADDTLPLDAWGGSTEDDLPSTKRLGWQRRAIAICGRCPVLALCRTYANSELPGGGLAEPDGVQGGQTSLERHRALIQRRKATPPPVVLGPSAQQIGDQVREARLSKGWARKAAVLRQLAWETDAELIAYRAGMDLRTSNWHRAALCTLFGLDKETASRQQLLDAAIRYRVLPARTRIVPDGPWPIAAAPNTDGSRQRRLAPKRPTQLTLPALPDPPRTTLARARPV
;
A
#
# COMPACT_ATOMS: atom_id res chain seq x y z
N MET A 1 26.86 -6.62 22.20
CA MET A 1 25.85 -6.41 21.13
C MET A 1 25.32 -7.78 20.72
N THR A 2 24.21 -8.20 21.32
CA THR A 2 23.56 -9.48 21.01
C THR A 2 22.81 -9.31 19.70
N THR A 3 23.37 -9.83 18.61
CA THR A 3 22.67 -10.01 17.35
C THR A 3 21.53 -10.98 17.59
N THR A 4 20.31 -10.47 17.71
CA THR A 4 19.10 -11.30 17.69
C THR A 4 18.97 -11.86 16.28
N THR A 5 19.55 -13.03 16.04
CA THR A 5 19.34 -13.79 14.81
C THR A 5 17.86 -14.14 14.75
N THR A 6 17.10 -13.40 13.94
CA THR A 6 15.73 -13.78 13.61
C THR A 6 15.79 -15.16 12.97
N ALA A 7 15.32 -16.19 13.67
CA ALA A 7 15.26 -17.56 13.15
C ALA A 7 14.61 -17.55 11.77
N SER A 8 15.24 -18.21 10.79
CA SER A 8 14.70 -18.22 9.44
C SER A 8 13.35 -18.95 9.42
N SER A 9 12.50 -18.67 8.44
CA SER A 9 11.21 -19.37 8.29
C SER A 9 11.39 -20.90 8.27
N LYS A 10 12.52 -21.37 7.73
CA LYS A 10 12.92 -22.77 7.71
C LYS A 10 13.19 -23.32 9.10
N ASP A 11 13.99 -22.62 9.92
CA ASP A 11 14.30 -23.07 11.28
C ASP A 11 13.04 -23.07 12.17
N ALA A 12 12.15 -22.08 11.96
CA ALA A 12 10.88 -22.00 12.65
C ALA A 12 9.92 -23.14 12.24
N TYR A 13 9.95 -23.56 10.97
CA TYR A 13 9.20 -24.72 10.50
C TYR A 13 9.73 -26.01 11.11
N GLU A 14 11.05 -26.21 11.10
CA GLU A 14 11.71 -27.40 11.64
C GLU A 14 11.40 -27.56 13.14
N ALA A 15 11.59 -26.50 13.93
CA ALA A 15 11.24 -26.48 15.35
C ALA A 15 9.75 -26.77 15.60
N PHE A 16 8.87 -26.32 14.71
CA PHE A 16 7.44 -26.61 14.78
C PHE A 16 7.12 -28.08 14.45
N SER A 17 7.68 -28.61 13.36
CA SER A 17 7.40 -29.97 12.87
C SER A 17 8.01 -31.08 13.73
N GLU A 18 9.16 -30.82 14.34
CA GLU A 18 9.89 -31.79 15.18
C GLU A 18 9.41 -31.81 16.62
N HIS A 19 8.53 -30.89 17.01
CA HIS A 19 8.03 -30.85 18.37
C HIS A 19 7.30 -32.15 18.72
N ARG A 20 7.58 -32.71 19.91
CA ARG A 20 7.00 -33.99 20.38
C ARG A 20 5.47 -34.09 20.30
N HIS A 21 4.79 -32.94 20.33
CA HIS A 21 3.33 -32.87 20.25
C HIS A 21 2.78 -32.47 18.87
N TYR A 22 3.62 -32.40 17.84
CA TYR A 22 3.23 -31.99 16.49
C TYR A 22 2.12 -32.87 15.88
N HIS A 23 2.16 -34.17 16.17
CA HIS A 23 1.12 -35.12 15.74
C HIS A 23 -0.24 -34.89 16.41
N TYR A 24 -0.27 -34.26 17.59
CA TYR A 24 -1.51 -33.97 18.34
C TYR A 24 -2.06 -32.57 18.08
N ARG A 25 -1.66 -31.94 16.98
CA ARG A 25 -2.20 -30.63 16.60
C ARG A 25 -3.67 -30.77 16.22
N GLY A 26 -4.50 -29.84 16.69
CA GLY A 26 -5.95 -29.91 16.43
C GLY A 26 -6.34 -29.74 14.95
N CYS A 27 -5.43 -29.26 14.10
CA CYS A 27 -5.58 -29.19 12.65
C CYS A 27 -5.04 -30.43 11.91
N ALA A 28 -4.65 -31.50 12.62
CA ALA A 28 -4.30 -32.77 11.99
C ALA A 28 -5.57 -33.45 11.43
N PRO A 29 -5.44 -34.23 10.34
CA PRO A 29 -6.54 -35.07 9.86
C PRO A 29 -6.98 -36.06 10.93
N ASP A 30 -8.28 -36.27 11.04
CA ASP A 30 -8.84 -37.35 11.86
C ASP A 30 -8.46 -38.73 11.27
N PRO A 31 -8.03 -39.72 12.08
CA PRO A 31 -7.63 -41.04 11.58
C PRO A 31 -8.77 -41.81 10.89
N ASP A 32 -10.00 -41.67 11.38
CA ASP A 32 -11.18 -42.37 10.86
C ASP A 32 -11.85 -41.55 9.75
N ARG A 33 -11.71 -40.22 9.78
CA ARG A 33 -12.30 -39.30 8.79
C ARG A 33 -11.27 -38.26 8.29
N PRO A 34 -10.33 -38.63 7.40
CA PRO A 34 -9.18 -37.80 7.02
C PRO A 34 -9.49 -36.40 6.45
N GLN A 35 -10.72 -36.16 6.01
CA GLN A 35 -11.20 -34.87 5.50
C GLN A 35 -11.63 -33.89 6.61
N TYR A 36 -11.73 -34.34 7.86
CA TYR A 36 -12.09 -33.54 9.03
C TYR A 36 -10.91 -33.42 10.00
N ALA A 37 -11.00 -32.44 10.90
CA ALA A 37 -10.01 -32.22 11.92
C ALA A 37 -10.12 -33.24 13.06
N ALA A 38 -8.98 -33.77 13.53
CA ALA A 38 -8.92 -34.69 14.66
C ALA A 38 -9.48 -34.11 15.97
N ALA A 39 -9.50 -32.78 16.12
CA ALA A 39 -10.07 -32.11 17.28
C ALA A 39 -11.58 -31.83 17.16
N ASP A 40 -12.16 -32.01 15.96
CA ASP A 40 -13.55 -31.72 15.64
C ASP A 40 -13.96 -32.42 14.33
N ASP A 41 -14.58 -33.59 14.45
CA ASP A 41 -15.00 -34.48 13.36
C ASP A 41 -16.11 -33.92 12.46
N THR A 42 -16.57 -32.70 12.75
CA THR A 42 -17.55 -31.97 11.93
C THR A 42 -16.96 -30.73 11.24
N LEU A 43 -15.71 -30.39 11.52
CA LEU A 43 -15.02 -29.26 10.91
C LEU A 43 -14.07 -29.76 9.80
N PRO A 44 -14.33 -29.40 8.52
CA PRO A 44 -13.44 -29.78 7.43
C PRO A 44 -12.05 -29.17 7.60
N LEU A 45 -11.01 -29.87 7.14
CA LEU A 45 -9.63 -29.35 7.18
C LEU A 45 -9.46 -28.04 6.38
N ASP A 46 -10.27 -27.84 5.34
CA ASP A 46 -10.29 -26.61 4.55
C ASP A 46 -10.66 -25.36 5.37
N ALA A 47 -11.20 -25.52 6.59
CA ALA A 47 -11.43 -24.42 7.52
C ALA A 47 -10.14 -23.69 7.94
N TRP A 48 -8.98 -24.34 7.87
CA TRP A 48 -7.68 -23.72 8.13
C TRP A 48 -7.04 -23.10 6.89
N GLY A 49 -7.49 -23.46 5.68
CA GLY A 49 -6.99 -22.92 4.42
C GLY A 49 -7.60 -21.58 4.05
N GLY A 50 -7.02 -20.93 3.02
CA GLY A 50 -7.74 -19.91 2.26
C GLY A 50 -8.74 -20.60 1.36
N SER A 51 -9.97 -20.82 1.83
CA SER A 51 -11.09 -21.47 1.12
C SER A 51 -11.05 -21.22 -0.40
N THR A 52 -10.79 -22.27 -1.18
CA THR A 52 -10.88 -22.28 -2.65
C THR A 52 -12.29 -22.53 -3.17
N GLU A 53 -13.23 -22.90 -2.30
CA GLU A 53 -14.65 -23.06 -2.64
C GLU A 53 -15.36 -21.70 -2.65
N ASP A 54 -15.59 -21.19 -3.86
CA ASP A 54 -16.23 -19.90 -4.12
C ASP A 54 -17.72 -19.85 -3.69
N ASP A 55 -18.37 -21.01 -3.54
CA ASP A 55 -19.84 -21.10 -3.32
C ASP A 55 -20.28 -21.25 -1.86
N LEU A 56 -19.34 -21.33 -0.91
CA LEU A 56 -19.69 -21.44 0.51
C LEU A 56 -20.30 -20.12 1.05
N PRO A 57 -21.49 -20.17 1.70
CA PRO A 57 -22.06 -18.99 2.33
C PRO A 57 -21.10 -18.35 3.33
N SER A 58 -20.99 -17.01 3.29
CA SER A 58 -20.05 -16.24 4.12
C SER A 58 -20.21 -16.48 5.62
N THR A 59 -21.45 -16.70 6.09
CA THR A 59 -21.76 -17.02 7.48
C THR A 59 -21.18 -18.35 7.93
N LYS A 60 -21.25 -19.38 7.08
CA LYS A 60 -20.67 -20.70 7.34
C LYS A 60 -19.14 -20.63 7.36
N ARG A 61 -18.54 -19.90 6.43
CA ARG A 61 -17.09 -19.65 6.38
C ARG A 61 -16.58 -18.96 7.64
N LEU A 62 -17.26 -17.91 8.10
CA LEU A 62 -16.91 -17.22 9.36
C LEU A 62 -17.08 -18.13 10.58
N GLY A 63 -18.12 -18.97 10.61
CA GLY A 63 -18.32 -19.98 11.64
C GLY A 63 -17.18 -20.99 11.71
N TRP A 64 -16.76 -21.52 10.56
CA TRP A 64 -15.63 -22.43 10.44
C TRP A 64 -14.33 -21.79 10.89
N GLN A 65 -14.05 -20.57 10.43
CA GLN A 65 -12.85 -19.83 10.83
C GLN A 65 -12.78 -19.62 12.34
N ARG A 66 -13.89 -19.25 13.00
CA ARG A 66 -13.94 -19.08 14.46
C ARG A 66 -13.65 -20.38 15.19
N ARG A 67 -14.20 -21.50 14.72
CA ARG A 67 -13.94 -22.84 15.29
C ARG A 67 -12.49 -23.25 15.11
N ALA A 68 -11.92 -23.06 13.92
CA ALA A 68 -10.51 -23.34 13.63
C ALA A 68 -9.58 -22.54 14.56
N ILE A 69 -9.86 -21.26 14.79
CA ILE A 69 -9.11 -20.42 15.76
C ILE A 69 -9.23 -20.97 17.18
N ALA A 70 -10.44 -21.35 17.61
CA ALA A 70 -10.66 -21.91 18.95
C ALA A 70 -9.96 -23.27 19.16
N ILE A 71 -9.86 -24.08 18.11
CA ILE A 71 -9.08 -25.33 18.13
C ILE A 71 -7.58 -25.03 18.20
N CYS A 72 -7.07 -24.09 17.40
CA CYS A 72 -5.69 -23.64 17.50
C CYS A 72 -5.35 -23.14 18.91
N GLY A 73 -6.27 -22.45 19.59
CA GLY A 73 -6.09 -21.97 20.97
C GLY A 73 -5.82 -23.06 22.01
N ARG A 74 -6.20 -24.32 21.71
CA ARG A 74 -5.98 -25.49 22.56
C ARG A 74 -4.79 -26.35 22.10
N CYS A 75 -4.12 -25.95 21.03
CA CYS A 75 -3.06 -26.73 20.40
C CYS A 75 -1.75 -26.63 21.21
N PRO A 76 -1.11 -27.76 21.56
CA PRO A 76 0.14 -27.75 22.35
C PRO A 76 1.33 -27.12 21.61
N VAL A 77 1.26 -27.05 20.28
CA VAL A 77 2.29 -26.45 19.41
C VAL A 77 1.92 -25.04 18.92
N LEU A 78 0.90 -24.41 19.53
CA LEU A 78 0.40 -23.09 19.11
C LEU A 78 1.50 -22.04 19.00
N ALA A 79 2.38 -21.93 20.00
CA ALA A 79 3.42 -20.92 20.03
C ALA A 79 4.41 -21.08 18.85
N LEU A 80 4.85 -22.32 18.58
CA LEU A 80 5.77 -22.63 17.49
C LEU A 80 5.10 -22.42 16.12
N CYS A 81 3.87 -22.89 15.96
CA CYS A 81 3.06 -22.63 14.76
C CYS A 81 2.89 -21.13 14.51
N ARG A 82 2.63 -20.33 15.56
CA ARG A 82 2.51 -18.88 15.45
C ARG A 82 3.82 -18.23 15.03
N THR A 83 4.95 -18.67 15.59
CA THR A 83 6.28 -18.18 15.19
C THR A 83 6.54 -18.47 13.72
N TYR A 84 6.33 -19.70 13.27
CA TYR A 84 6.47 -20.09 11.87
C TYR A 84 5.54 -19.26 10.96
N ALA A 85 4.24 -19.21 11.27
CA ALA A 85 3.26 -18.51 10.44
C ALA A 85 3.48 -16.98 10.35
N ASN A 86 4.21 -16.39 11.31
CA ASN A 86 4.57 -14.97 11.31
C ASN A 86 5.98 -14.69 10.77
N SER A 87 6.74 -15.72 10.40
CA SER A 87 8.06 -15.57 9.80
C SER A 87 7.97 -14.99 8.38
N GLU A 88 8.97 -14.20 8.00
CA GLU A 88 9.04 -13.59 6.66
C GLU A 88 9.87 -14.47 5.72
N LEU A 89 9.37 -14.68 4.50
CA LEU A 89 10.12 -15.40 3.46
C LEU A 89 11.17 -14.49 2.79
N PRO A 90 12.29 -15.05 2.29
CA PRO A 90 13.18 -14.36 1.38
C PRO A 90 12.42 -13.95 0.11
N GLY A 91 12.28 -12.64 -0.13
CA GLY A 91 11.40 -12.08 -1.18
C GLY A 91 10.20 -11.29 -0.63
N GLY A 92 9.96 -11.39 0.68
CA GLY A 92 8.90 -10.66 1.38
C GLY A 92 7.57 -11.40 1.36
N GLY A 93 6.80 -11.22 2.44
CA GLY A 93 5.54 -11.94 2.68
C GLY A 93 5.67 -12.92 3.85
N LEU A 94 4.54 -13.48 4.27
CA LEU A 94 4.49 -14.47 5.35
C LEU A 94 4.80 -15.87 4.81
N ALA A 95 5.37 -16.74 5.63
CA ALA A 95 5.56 -18.16 5.30
C ALA A 95 4.23 -18.85 4.95
N GLU A 96 3.17 -18.50 5.68
CA GLU A 96 1.81 -18.97 5.42
C GLU A 96 0.90 -17.76 5.16
N PRO A 97 0.71 -17.36 3.90
CA PRO A 97 -0.02 -16.14 3.57
C PRO A 97 -1.52 -16.27 3.87
N ASP A 98 -2.11 -17.44 3.69
CA ASP A 98 -3.57 -17.60 3.74
C ASP A 98 -4.06 -18.37 4.96
N GLY A 99 -5.38 -18.38 5.16
CA GLY A 99 -6.04 -19.21 6.15
C GLY A 99 -5.77 -18.88 7.62
N VAL A 100 -6.11 -19.83 8.49
CA VAL A 100 -5.91 -19.76 9.95
C VAL A 100 -4.64 -20.51 10.31
N GLN A 101 -3.69 -19.81 10.91
CA GLN A 101 -2.42 -20.38 11.37
C GLN A 101 -2.03 -19.75 12.69
N GLY A 102 -1.49 -20.54 13.62
CA GLY A 102 -1.08 -20.04 14.94
C GLY A 102 -2.20 -19.38 15.74
N GLY A 103 -3.46 -19.77 15.50
CA GLY A 103 -4.66 -19.17 16.09
C GLY A 103 -4.95 -17.74 15.62
N GLN A 104 -4.45 -17.35 14.45
CA GLN A 104 -4.64 -16.03 13.87
C GLN A 104 -5.17 -16.16 12.45
N THR A 105 -5.99 -15.21 12.03
CA THR A 105 -6.41 -15.06 10.64
C THR A 105 -5.25 -14.51 9.78
N SER A 106 -5.29 -14.79 8.47
CA SER A 106 -4.36 -14.18 7.51
C SER A 106 -4.30 -12.64 7.63
N LEU A 107 -5.45 -11.99 7.79
CA LEU A 107 -5.53 -10.53 7.90
C LEU A 107 -4.79 -10.00 9.14
N GLU A 108 -4.93 -10.68 10.28
CA GLU A 108 -4.22 -10.31 11.52
C GLU A 108 -2.71 -10.45 11.36
N ARG A 109 -2.24 -11.56 10.78
CA ARG A 109 -0.80 -11.79 10.53
C ARG A 109 -0.23 -10.74 9.57
N HIS A 110 -0.94 -10.42 8.49
CA HIS A 110 -0.53 -9.39 7.54
C HIS A 110 -0.49 -8.00 8.17
N ARG A 111 -1.49 -7.65 9.00
CA ARG A 111 -1.49 -6.39 9.76
C ARG A 111 -0.29 -6.31 10.70
N ALA A 112 0.01 -7.40 11.42
CA ALA A 112 1.17 -7.47 12.29
C ALA A 112 2.49 -7.32 11.52
N LEU A 113 2.62 -7.97 10.35
CA LEU A 113 3.78 -7.81 9.46
C LEU A 113 3.97 -6.35 9.03
N ILE A 114 2.90 -5.69 8.58
CA ILE A 114 2.94 -4.27 8.18
C ILE A 114 3.33 -3.39 9.37
N GLN A 115 2.79 -3.65 10.56
CA GLN A 115 3.14 -2.90 11.76
C GLN A 115 4.63 -3.06 12.12
N ARG A 116 5.17 -4.29 12.07
CA ARG A 116 6.62 -4.54 12.29
C ARG A 116 7.46 -3.76 11.29
N ARG A 117 7.12 -3.81 10.00
CA ARG A 117 7.83 -3.07 8.95
C ARG A 117 7.75 -1.56 9.12
N LYS A 118 6.65 -1.03 9.65
CA LYS A 118 6.51 0.40 9.96
C LYS A 118 7.30 0.81 11.21
N ALA A 119 7.44 -0.09 12.18
CA ALA A 119 8.19 0.17 13.40
C ALA A 119 9.70 0.15 13.17
N THR A 120 10.18 -0.65 12.21
CA THR A 120 11.56 -0.59 11.74
C THR A 120 11.76 0.70 10.96
N PRO A 121 12.58 1.66 11.43
CA PRO A 121 12.88 2.85 10.64
C PRO A 121 13.46 2.39 9.30
N PRO A 122 12.97 2.91 8.16
CA PRO A 122 13.55 2.55 6.88
C PRO A 122 15.04 2.88 6.95
N PRO A 123 15.93 2.00 6.43
CA PRO A 123 17.32 2.38 6.26
C PRO A 123 17.34 3.72 5.52
N VAL A 124 18.21 4.63 5.94
CA VAL A 124 18.40 5.92 5.26
C VAL A 124 18.97 5.61 3.88
N VAL A 125 18.10 5.30 2.93
CA VAL A 125 18.47 5.19 1.53
C VAL A 125 18.72 6.62 1.09
N LEU A 126 20.01 6.97 0.96
CA LEU A 126 20.39 8.21 0.30
C LEU A 126 19.70 8.18 -1.06
N GLY A 127 18.79 9.13 -1.28
CA GLY A 127 18.09 9.25 -2.55
C GLY A 127 19.09 9.38 -3.71
N PRO A 128 18.65 9.09 -4.94
CA PRO A 128 19.53 9.21 -6.10
C PRO A 128 20.12 10.62 -6.15
N SER A 129 21.43 10.71 -6.39
CA SER A 129 22.12 11.99 -6.50
C SER A 129 21.56 12.81 -7.66
N ALA A 130 21.76 14.14 -7.63
CA ALA A 130 21.30 15.02 -8.69
C ALA A 130 21.83 14.60 -10.08
N GLN A 131 23.06 14.06 -10.12
CA GLN A 131 23.67 13.51 -11.33
C GLN A 131 22.93 12.26 -11.81
N GLN A 132 22.67 11.30 -10.92
CA GLN A 132 21.93 10.07 -11.26
C GLN A 132 20.52 10.38 -11.81
N ILE A 133 19.81 11.35 -11.20
CA ILE A 133 18.51 11.79 -11.71
C ILE A 133 18.65 12.42 -13.09
N GLY A 134 19.67 13.27 -13.29
CA GLY A 134 19.94 13.88 -14.59
C GLY A 134 20.19 12.84 -15.69
N ASP A 135 20.94 11.78 -15.38
CA ASP A 135 21.24 10.68 -16.29
C ASP A 135 19.99 9.87 -16.63
N GLN A 136 19.17 9.52 -15.61
CA GLN A 136 17.89 8.84 -15.80
C GLN A 136 16.91 9.65 -16.67
N VAL A 137 16.84 10.97 -16.47
CA VAL A 137 16.01 11.84 -17.31
C VAL A 137 16.51 11.86 -18.76
N ARG A 138 17.83 11.87 -19.00
CA ARG A 138 18.38 11.78 -20.36
C ARG A 138 18.03 10.46 -21.03
N GLU A 139 18.16 9.34 -20.32
CA GLU A 139 17.77 8.03 -20.83
C GLU A 139 16.26 7.94 -21.11
N ALA A 140 15.43 8.42 -20.18
CA ALA A 140 13.98 8.40 -20.32
C ALA A 140 13.49 9.19 -21.54
N ARG A 141 14.21 10.25 -21.95
CA ARG A 141 13.90 11.04 -23.17
C ARG A 141 14.00 10.25 -24.46
N LEU A 142 14.86 9.23 -24.49
CA LEU A 142 15.05 8.35 -25.64
C LEU A 142 13.99 7.25 -25.71
N SER A 143 13.20 7.06 -24.64
CA SER A 143 12.17 6.02 -24.57
C SER A 143 10.90 6.38 -25.36
N LYS A 144 10.22 5.35 -25.92
CA LYS A 144 8.93 5.49 -26.64
C LYS A 144 7.83 6.15 -25.80
N GLY A 145 7.90 6.04 -24.48
CA GLY A 145 6.92 6.62 -23.55
C GLY A 145 7.14 8.10 -23.22
N TRP A 146 8.24 8.71 -23.67
CA TRP A 146 8.61 10.07 -23.29
C TRP A 146 7.58 11.12 -23.70
N ALA A 147 7.08 11.05 -24.93
CA ALA A 147 6.15 12.04 -25.48
C ALA A 147 4.89 12.19 -24.59
N ARG A 148 4.37 11.07 -24.04
CA ARG A 148 3.22 11.05 -23.14
C ARG A 148 3.54 11.69 -21.79
N LYS A 149 4.70 11.37 -21.20
CA LYS A 149 5.19 11.99 -19.96
C LYS A 149 5.36 13.51 -20.12
N ALA A 150 5.96 13.95 -21.22
CA ALA A 150 6.14 15.37 -21.53
C ALA A 150 4.81 16.10 -21.82
N ALA A 151 3.84 15.43 -22.46
CA ALA A 151 2.50 15.97 -22.63
C ALA A 151 1.81 16.23 -21.28
N VAL A 152 1.87 15.26 -20.36
CA VAL A 152 1.32 15.42 -19.01
C VAL A 152 1.98 16.59 -18.27
N LEU A 153 3.32 16.70 -18.28
CA LEU A 153 4.00 17.83 -17.63
C LEU A 153 3.61 19.19 -18.20
N ARG A 154 3.44 19.28 -19.53
CA ARG A 154 2.98 20.52 -20.17
C ARG A 154 1.59 20.88 -19.67
N GLN A 155 0.63 19.97 -19.71
CA GLN A 155 -0.74 20.27 -19.25
C GLN A 155 -0.80 20.53 -17.75
N LEU A 156 0.01 19.79 -16.98
CA LEU A 156 0.12 19.98 -15.54
C LEU A 156 0.62 21.39 -15.19
N ALA A 157 1.39 22.08 -16.04
CA ALA A 157 1.81 23.46 -15.79
C ALA A 157 0.65 24.47 -15.94
N TRP A 158 -0.33 24.19 -16.81
CA TRP A 158 -1.43 25.10 -17.16
C TRP A 158 -2.73 24.81 -16.42
N GLU A 159 -2.93 23.58 -15.96
CA GLU A 159 -4.20 23.13 -15.38
C GLU A 159 -3.98 22.55 -13.97
N THR A 160 -4.95 22.77 -13.09
CA THR A 160 -5.00 22.18 -11.74
C THR A 160 -6.01 21.03 -11.65
N ASP A 161 -7.01 21.02 -12.52
CA ASP A 161 -8.03 19.98 -12.63
C ASP A 161 -7.46 18.71 -13.30
N ALA A 162 -7.60 17.57 -12.63
CA ALA A 162 -7.00 16.31 -13.08
C ALA A 162 -7.64 15.75 -14.36
N GLU A 163 -8.94 15.98 -14.56
CA GLU A 163 -9.65 15.54 -15.77
C GLU A 163 -9.26 16.40 -16.97
N LEU A 164 -9.15 17.73 -16.79
CA LEU A 164 -8.67 18.63 -17.84
C LEU A 164 -7.21 18.32 -18.24
N ILE A 165 -6.33 18.03 -17.27
CA ILE A 165 -4.96 17.61 -17.55
C ILE A 165 -4.96 16.35 -18.43
N ALA A 166 -5.75 15.34 -18.06
CA ALA A 166 -5.82 14.07 -18.79
C ALA A 166 -6.38 14.28 -20.20
N TYR A 167 -7.51 14.98 -20.31
CA TYR A 167 -8.15 15.33 -21.57
C TYR A 167 -7.20 16.05 -22.53
N ARG A 168 -6.55 17.14 -22.08
CA ARG A 168 -5.60 17.90 -22.91
C ARG A 168 -4.30 17.15 -23.21
N ALA A 169 -3.94 16.16 -22.38
CA ALA A 169 -2.80 15.29 -22.63
C ALA A 169 -3.15 14.13 -23.58
N GLY A 170 -4.42 13.98 -23.97
CA GLY A 170 -4.89 12.94 -24.88
C GLY A 170 -4.90 11.55 -24.25
N MET A 171 -5.22 11.45 -22.96
CA MET A 171 -5.28 10.16 -22.24
C MET A 171 -6.36 10.17 -21.15
N ASP A 172 -6.71 9.00 -20.64
CA ASP A 172 -7.64 8.88 -19.51
C ASP A 172 -6.99 9.30 -18.17
N LEU A 173 -7.84 9.60 -17.19
CA LEU A 173 -7.43 10.07 -15.86
C LEU A 173 -6.48 9.10 -15.15
N ARG A 174 -6.72 7.79 -15.25
CA ARG A 174 -5.89 6.78 -14.60
C ARG A 174 -4.50 6.74 -15.23
N THR A 175 -4.42 6.78 -16.55
CA THR A 175 -3.14 6.82 -17.29
C THR A 175 -2.36 8.11 -17.02
N SER A 176 -3.04 9.26 -16.96
CA SER A 176 -2.44 10.54 -16.57
C SER A 176 -1.86 10.48 -15.16
N ASN A 177 -2.61 9.97 -14.19
CA ASN A 177 -2.16 9.81 -12.81
C ASN A 177 -0.99 8.82 -12.67
N TRP A 178 -0.99 7.75 -13.48
CA TRP A 178 0.15 6.83 -13.56
C TRP A 178 1.42 7.54 -14.07
N HIS A 179 1.30 8.35 -15.13
CA HIS A 179 2.43 9.13 -15.63
C HIS A 179 2.93 10.15 -14.60
N ARG A 180 2.04 10.83 -13.86
CA ARG A 180 2.42 11.74 -12.77
C ARG A 180 3.21 11.04 -11.66
N ALA A 181 2.78 9.84 -11.27
CA ALA A 181 3.52 9.03 -10.30
C ALA A 181 4.89 8.58 -10.84
N ALA A 182 4.94 8.13 -12.10
CA ALA A 182 6.20 7.72 -12.75
C ALA A 182 7.18 8.90 -12.90
N LEU A 183 6.67 10.11 -13.12
CA LEU A 183 7.47 11.33 -13.18
C LEU A 183 8.04 11.71 -11.80
N CYS A 184 7.29 11.54 -10.72
CA CYS A 184 7.84 11.73 -9.37
C CYS A 184 9.02 10.79 -9.12
N THR A 185 8.88 9.50 -9.45
CA THR A 185 9.98 8.54 -9.36
C THR A 185 11.17 8.96 -10.22
N LEU A 186 10.92 9.36 -11.47
CA LEU A 186 11.97 9.78 -12.41
C LEU A 186 12.76 10.99 -11.90
N PHE A 187 12.13 11.90 -11.17
CA PHE A 187 12.78 13.08 -10.61
C PHE A 187 13.28 12.87 -9.17
N GLY A 188 13.23 11.65 -8.64
CA GLY A 188 13.63 11.36 -7.25
C GLY A 188 12.75 12.02 -6.20
N LEU A 189 11.50 12.35 -6.54
CA LEU A 189 10.53 12.96 -5.63
C LEU A 189 9.72 11.88 -4.90
N ASP A 190 9.49 12.08 -3.61
CA ASP A 190 8.60 11.21 -2.84
C ASP A 190 7.15 11.39 -3.28
N LYS A 191 6.59 10.38 -3.96
CA LYS A 191 5.21 10.37 -4.44
C LYS A 191 4.17 10.61 -3.34
N GLU A 192 4.49 10.35 -2.07
CA GLU A 192 3.55 10.49 -0.97
C GLU A 192 3.46 11.93 -0.43
N THR A 193 4.50 12.74 -0.66
CA THR A 193 4.64 14.09 -0.09
C THR A 193 4.98 15.18 -1.10
N ALA A 194 5.33 14.83 -2.34
CA ALA A 194 5.63 15.78 -3.39
C ALA A 194 4.39 16.55 -3.85
N SER A 195 4.52 17.86 -3.95
CA SER A 195 3.54 18.78 -4.52
C SER A 195 3.70 18.94 -6.04
N ARG A 196 2.63 19.36 -6.72
CA ARG A 196 2.62 19.67 -8.15
C ARG A 196 3.69 20.70 -8.48
N GLN A 197 3.83 21.74 -7.65
CA GLN A 197 4.87 22.76 -7.82
C GLN A 197 6.28 22.13 -7.80
N GLN A 198 6.60 21.30 -6.81
CA GLN A 198 7.91 20.61 -6.74
C GLN A 198 8.18 19.73 -7.97
N LEU A 199 7.15 19.06 -8.49
CA LEU A 199 7.25 18.26 -9.71
C LEU A 199 7.57 19.12 -10.94
N LEU A 200 6.90 20.27 -11.08
CA LEU A 200 7.13 21.20 -12.19
C LEU A 200 8.48 21.91 -12.07
N ASP A 201 8.91 22.28 -10.87
CA ASP A 201 10.24 22.85 -10.60
C ASP A 201 11.35 21.85 -10.95
N ALA A 202 11.17 20.57 -10.62
CA ALA A 202 12.09 19.51 -11.03
C ALA A 202 12.10 19.36 -12.57
N ALA A 203 10.94 19.40 -13.22
CA ALA A 203 10.86 19.35 -14.68
C ALA A 203 11.58 20.53 -15.36
N ILE A 204 11.53 21.73 -14.77
CA ILE A 204 12.31 22.90 -15.24
C ILE A 204 13.80 22.68 -14.99
N ARG A 205 14.19 22.26 -13.78
CA ARG A 205 15.58 22.01 -13.38
C ARG A 205 16.28 21.02 -14.32
N TYR A 206 15.60 19.94 -14.67
CA TYR A 206 16.11 18.92 -15.61
C TYR A 206 15.78 19.23 -17.06
N ARG A 207 15.41 20.49 -17.39
CA ARG A 207 15.16 21.03 -18.73
C ARG A 207 14.13 20.25 -19.54
N VAL A 208 13.18 19.60 -18.87
CA VAL A 208 12.06 18.89 -19.50
C VAL A 208 10.99 19.89 -19.93
N LEU A 209 10.74 20.87 -19.07
CA LEU A 209 9.99 22.07 -19.40
C LEU A 209 10.98 23.22 -19.67
N PRO A 210 10.65 24.14 -20.59
CA PRO A 210 11.40 25.38 -20.75
C PRO A 210 11.52 26.17 -19.43
N ALA A 211 12.64 26.85 -19.22
CA ALA A 211 12.85 27.67 -18.02
C ALA A 211 11.83 28.82 -17.87
N ARG A 212 11.20 29.24 -18.98
CA ARG A 212 10.16 30.28 -19.02
C ARG A 212 8.74 29.73 -18.98
N THR A 213 8.55 28.44 -18.67
CA THR A 213 7.20 27.86 -18.56
C THR A 213 6.43 28.56 -17.45
N ARG A 214 5.29 29.16 -17.81
CA ARG A 214 4.36 29.75 -16.85
C ARG A 214 3.60 28.64 -16.15
N ILE A 215 3.68 28.62 -14.82
CA ILE A 215 2.95 27.67 -13.97
C ILE A 215 1.75 28.41 -13.39
N VAL A 216 0.55 27.88 -13.61
CA VAL A 216 -0.67 28.37 -12.92
C VAL A 216 -0.55 28.05 -11.43
N PRO A 217 -0.79 28.98 -10.50
CA PRO A 217 -0.69 28.70 -9.06
C PRO A 217 -1.70 27.64 -8.58
N ASP A 218 -1.32 26.84 -7.58
CA ASP A 218 -2.17 25.81 -6.94
C ASP A 218 -3.36 26.39 -6.12
N GLY A 219 -3.37 27.71 -5.89
CA GLY A 219 -4.27 28.34 -4.94
C GLY A 219 -3.75 28.27 -3.51
N PRO A 220 -4.63 28.27 -2.48
CA PRO A 220 -4.22 28.36 -1.08
C PRO A 220 -3.64 27.05 -0.51
N TRP A 221 -3.81 25.92 -1.21
CA TRP A 221 -3.35 24.60 -0.76
C TRP A 221 -2.52 23.93 -1.85
N PRO A 222 -1.37 23.32 -1.50
CA PRO A 222 -0.58 22.59 -2.47
C PRO A 222 -1.36 21.38 -3.02
N ILE A 223 -1.22 21.14 -4.32
CA ILE A 223 -1.84 19.99 -4.99
C ILE A 223 -0.83 18.83 -5.01
N ALA A 224 -1.27 17.60 -4.75
CA ALA A 224 -0.40 16.44 -4.82
C ALA A 224 0.17 16.23 -6.24
N ALA A 225 1.49 16.00 -6.36
CA ALA A 225 2.13 15.72 -7.64
C ALA A 225 1.56 14.46 -8.29
N ALA A 226 1.41 13.39 -7.49
CA ALA A 226 0.92 12.08 -7.90
C ALA A 226 -0.34 11.69 -7.10
N PRO A 227 -1.54 12.14 -7.50
CA PRO A 227 -2.76 11.85 -6.78
C PRO A 227 -3.09 10.35 -6.83
N ASN A 228 -3.78 9.87 -5.80
CA ASN A 228 -4.31 8.52 -5.69
C ASN A 228 -5.84 8.56 -5.53
N THR A 229 -6.49 7.45 -5.86
CA THR A 229 -7.96 7.36 -5.94
C THR A 229 -8.65 7.68 -4.62
N ASP A 230 -8.04 7.31 -3.49
CA ASP A 230 -8.59 7.56 -2.15
C ASP A 230 -8.30 8.98 -1.63
N GLY A 231 -7.54 9.79 -2.37
CA GLY A 231 -7.12 11.14 -2.00
C GLY A 231 -6.18 11.20 -0.79
N SER A 232 -5.64 10.08 -0.31
CA SER A 232 -4.85 10.07 0.93
C SER A 232 -3.55 10.86 0.83
N ARG A 233 -2.95 10.94 -0.37
CA ARG A 233 -1.76 11.79 -0.60
C ARG A 233 -2.06 13.27 -0.47
N GLN A 234 -3.20 13.71 -1.01
CA GLN A 234 -3.64 15.09 -0.86
C GLN A 234 -3.89 15.45 0.61
N ARG A 235 -4.48 14.54 1.39
CA ARG A 235 -4.68 14.73 2.84
C ARG A 235 -3.39 14.79 3.63
N ARG A 236 -2.36 14.01 3.25
CA ARG A 236 -1.03 14.09 3.90
C ARG A 236 -0.33 15.40 3.59
N LEU A 237 -0.40 15.85 2.34
CA LEU A 237 0.24 17.07 1.88
C LEU A 237 -0.40 18.34 2.48
N ALA A 238 -1.72 18.34 2.62
CA ALA A 238 -2.47 19.45 3.17
C ALA A 238 -3.49 18.96 4.23
N PRO A 239 -3.03 18.59 5.45
CA PRO A 239 -3.89 17.99 6.47
C PRO A 239 -4.95 18.95 7.01
N LYS A 240 -4.71 20.27 6.88
CA LYS A 240 -5.65 21.33 7.25
C LYS A 240 -6.57 21.74 6.11
N ARG A 241 -6.41 21.18 4.90
CA ARG A 241 -7.33 21.46 3.79
C ARG A 241 -8.70 20.91 4.17
N PRO A 242 -9.76 21.72 4.16
CA PRO A 242 -11.09 21.22 4.41
C PRO A 242 -11.39 20.11 3.40
N THR A 243 -11.85 18.96 3.89
CA THR A 243 -12.31 17.88 3.00
C THR A 243 -13.63 18.35 2.42
N GLN A 244 -13.57 18.97 1.25
CA GLN A 244 -14.74 19.45 0.55
C GLN A 244 -15.48 18.21 0.04
N LEU A 245 -16.67 17.97 0.58
CA LEU A 245 -17.69 17.14 -0.06
C LEU A 245 -18.16 17.95 -1.28
N THR A 246 -17.36 18.04 -2.34
CA THR A 246 -17.72 18.83 -3.52
C THR A 246 -18.95 18.24 -4.17
N LEU A 247 -20.02 19.03 -4.21
CA LEU A 247 -20.97 18.98 -5.31
C LEU A 247 -20.20 19.26 -6.60
N PRO A 248 -20.29 18.42 -7.65
CA PRO A 248 -19.58 18.65 -8.91
C PRO A 248 -19.91 20.05 -9.50
N ALA A 249 -18.88 20.71 -10.07
CA ALA A 249 -18.96 21.95 -10.86
C ALA A 249 -18.98 23.32 -10.14
N LEU A 250 -18.73 23.43 -8.82
CA LEU A 250 -18.50 24.74 -8.21
C LEU A 250 -17.00 25.02 -7.96
N PRO A 251 -16.44 26.13 -8.50
CA PRO A 251 -15.10 26.57 -8.12
C PRO A 251 -15.08 27.00 -6.64
N ASP A 252 -13.93 26.88 -5.98
CA ASP A 252 -13.73 27.29 -4.60
C ASP A 252 -14.10 28.77 -4.42
N PRO A 253 -15.17 29.12 -3.68
CA PRO A 253 -15.41 30.52 -3.38
C PRO A 253 -14.29 31.01 -2.45
N PRO A 254 -13.68 32.17 -2.73
CA PRO A 254 -12.79 32.79 -1.77
C PRO A 254 -13.58 33.03 -0.49
N ARG A 255 -13.10 32.49 0.63
CA ARG A 255 -13.64 32.79 1.96
C ARG A 255 -13.25 34.23 2.28
N THR A 256 -14.00 35.20 1.78
CA THR A 256 -14.03 36.51 2.39
C THR A 256 -14.54 36.30 3.80
N THR A 257 -13.65 36.47 4.77
CA THR A 257 -14.07 36.79 6.13
C THR A 257 -14.92 38.03 6.02
N LEU A 258 -16.24 37.86 6.03
CA LEU A 258 -17.17 38.92 6.39
C LEU A 258 -16.77 39.34 7.81
N ALA A 259 -15.84 40.28 7.89
CA ALA A 259 -15.69 41.11 9.08
C ALA A 259 -17.09 41.69 9.30
N ARG A 260 -17.77 41.18 10.34
CA ARG A 260 -19.06 41.67 10.77
C ARG A 260 -18.96 43.18 10.89
N ALA A 261 -19.59 43.90 9.96
CA ALA A 261 -19.92 45.29 10.18
C ALA A 261 -20.81 45.30 11.44
N ARG A 262 -20.28 45.83 12.54
CA ARG A 262 -21.07 46.15 13.71
C ARG A 262 -22.08 47.22 13.30
N PRO A 263 -23.39 47.03 13.48
CA PRO A 263 -24.32 48.14 13.36
C PRO A 263 -24.05 49.12 14.51
N VAL A 264 -23.99 50.40 14.16
CA VAL A 264 -24.02 51.55 15.08
C VAL A 264 -25.45 51.74 15.57
#